data_AF-A0A1V2AXR0-F1
#
_entry.id   AF-A0A1V2AXR0-F1
#
_cell.length_a   1.000
_cell.length_b   1.000
_cell.length_c   1.000
_cell.angle_alpha   90.00
_cell.angle_beta   90.00
_cell.angle_gamma   90.00
#
_symmetry.space_group_name_H-M   'P 1'
#
loop_
_entity.id
_entity.type
_entity.pdbx_description
1 polymer ?
#
loop_
_entity_poly.entity_id
_entity_poly.type
_entity_poly.pdbx_seq_one_letter_code
_entity_poly.pdbx_strand_id
1 'polypeptide(L)'
;MDLKLFLPKRIEMTSSFGVVEIKGVNGSAAEKHAAQLEKWVSSYYEENAIKPKGILIVNAYKEKALKDRPTDTFPHQMLNYSQQREHCLLSSIQLLGLYYEFKSNPDKKEELIDKLLSHVGVFPDFKDWKLFLSVEPTES
;
A
#
# COMPACT_ATOMS: atom_id res chain seq x y z
N MET A 1 44.61 16.65 -3.45
CA MET A 1 43.81 15.51 -3.94
C MET A 1 43.53 14.63 -2.74
N ASP A 2 42.37 14.81 -2.13
CA ASP A 2 41.87 13.96 -1.06
C ASP A 2 40.41 13.62 -1.40
N LEU A 3 40.22 12.43 -1.95
CA LEU A 3 38.89 11.85 -2.13
C LEU A 3 38.35 11.45 -0.75
N LYS A 4 37.52 12.31 -0.16
CA LYS A 4 36.58 11.84 0.87
C LYS A 4 35.46 11.08 0.15
N LEU A 5 35.64 9.77 0.08
CA LEU A 5 34.61 8.81 -0.30
C LEU A 5 33.45 8.96 0.70
N PHE A 6 32.39 9.67 0.32
CA PHE A 6 31.12 9.61 1.03
C PHE A 6 30.57 8.20 0.83
N LEU A 7 30.84 7.32 1.80
CA LEU A 7 30.08 6.07 1.92
C LEU A 7 28.60 6.45 2.07
N PRO A 8 27.67 5.86 1.30
CA PRO A 8 26.26 6.06 1.56
C PRO A 8 25.98 5.55 2.97
N LYS A 9 25.61 6.46 3.87
CA LYS A 9 25.03 6.12 5.18
C LYS A 9 23.85 5.20 4.90
N ARG A 10 24.03 3.91 5.16
CA ARG A 10 22.94 2.95 5.20
C ARG A 10 22.11 3.32 6.42
N ILE A 11 21.00 4.02 6.19
CA ILE A 11 20.00 4.24 7.21
C ILE A 11 19.16 2.96 7.23
N GLU A 12 19.47 2.04 8.14
CA GLU A 12 18.59 0.92 8.47
C GLU A 12 17.44 1.47 9.32
N MET A 13 16.41 1.97 8.64
CA MET A 13 15.13 2.27 9.28
C MET A 13 14.26 1.03 9.12
N THR A 14 14.16 0.27 10.22
CA THR A 14 13.41 -0.98 10.42
C THR A 14 14.02 -2.22 9.72
N SER A 15 14.25 -3.29 10.49
CA SER A 15 14.68 -4.60 9.98
C SER A 15 13.57 -5.36 9.22
N SER A 16 12.55 -4.63 8.76
CA SER A 16 11.32 -5.17 8.22
C SER A 16 11.29 -4.91 6.72
N PHE A 17 11.22 -5.99 5.94
CA PHE A 17 11.16 -5.93 4.49
C PHE A 17 9.72 -5.98 4.04
N GLY A 18 9.37 -5.21 3.01
CA GLY A 18 8.06 -5.23 2.38
C GLY A 18 8.19 -5.59 0.91
N VAL A 19 7.29 -6.44 0.42
CA VAL A 19 7.10 -6.73 -1.00
C VAL A 19 5.75 -6.17 -1.41
N VAL A 20 5.75 -5.37 -2.48
CA VAL A 20 4.57 -4.61 -2.91
C VAL A 20 4.13 -5.07 -4.29
N GLU A 21 2.85 -5.42 -4.42
CA GLU A 21 2.18 -5.69 -5.70
C GLU A 21 1.14 -4.59 -5.94
N ILE A 22 1.18 -3.97 -7.13
CA ILE A 22 0.27 -2.88 -7.49
C ILE A 22 -0.59 -3.28 -8.69
N LYS A 23 -1.91 -3.17 -8.58
CA LYS A 23 -2.87 -3.49 -9.64
C LYS A 23 -3.79 -2.32 -9.96
N GLY A 24 -3.98 -2.06 -11.26
CA GLY A 24 -5.03 -1.17 -11.76
C GLY A 24 -6.11 -1.97 -12.47
N VAL A 25 -7.34 -1.95 -11.95
CA VAL A 25 -8.45 -2.80 -12.44
C VAL A 25 -9.71 -1.98 -12.69
N ASN A 26 -10.55 -2.45 -13.62
CA ASN A 26 -11.81 -1.78 -13.97
C ASN A 26 -12.95 -2.13 -13.00
N GLY A 27 -12.76 -3.18 -12.18
CA GLY A 27 -13.68 -3.61 -11.11
C GLY A 27 -13.05 -3.52 -9.72
N SER A 28 -13.47 -4.40 -8.82
CA SER A 28 -12.85 -4.58 -7.50
C SER A 28 -11.57 -5.42 -7.57
N ALA A 29 -10.86 -5.51 -6.45
CA ALA A 29 -9.82 -6.50 -6.25
C ALA A 29 -10.41 -7.93 -6.27
N ALA A 30 -9.56 -8.92 -6.53
CA ALA A 30 -9.90 -10.33 -6.56
C ALA A 30 -8.77 -11.13 -5.93
N GLU A 31 -9.09 -12.33 -5.44
CA GLU A 31 -8.13 -13.24 -4.80
C GLU A 31 -6.88 -13.50 -5.65
N LYS A 32 -7.03 -13.60 -6.98
CA LYS A 32 -5.91 -13.77 -7.91
C LYS A 32 -4.83 -12.69 -7.79
N HIS A 33 -5.19 -11.47 -7.37
CA HIS A 33 -4.22 -10.39 -7.13
C HIS A 33 -3.41 -10.63 -5.86
N ALA A 34 -4.07 -11.09 -4.78
CA ALA A 34 -3.40 -11.48 -3.54
C ALA A 34 -2.54 -12.74 -3.73
N ALA A 35 -3.00 -13.69 -4.55
CA ALA A 35 -2.21 -14.86 -4.91
C ALA A 35 -0.96 -14.51 -5.73
N GLN A 36 -1.02 -13.48 -6.57
CA GLN A 36 0.17 -12.98 -7.25
C GLN A 36 1.16 -12.33 -6.29
N LEU A 37 0.67 -11.52 -5.34
CA LEU A 37 1.51 -10.97 -4.26
C LEU A 37 2.20 -12.08 -3.46
N GLU A 38 1.46 -13.14 -3.11
CA GLU A 38 2.02 -14.25 -2.32
C GLU A 38 3.19 -14.93 -3.01
N LYS A 39 3.17 -15.06 -4.35
CA LYS A 39 4.32 -15.61 -5.10
C LYS A 39 5.58 -14.80 -4.84
N TRP A 40 5.48 -13.47 -4.82
CA TRP A 40 6.62 -12.61 -4.55
C TRP A 40 7.10 -12.69 -3.10
N VAL A 41 6.17 -12.82 -2.15
CA VAL A 41 6.48 -13.04 -0.73
C VAL A 41 7.27 -14.34 -0.56
N SER A 42 6.81 -15.44 -1.17
CA SER A 42 7.49 -16.74 -1.14
C SER A 42 8.88 -16.68 -1.79
N SER A 43 9.00 -16.14 -3.00
CA SER A 43 10.30 -16.03 -3.68
C SER A 43 11.31 -15.21 -2.89
N TYR A 44 10.88 -14.09 -2.32
CA TYR A 44 11.77 -13.28 -1.49
C TYR A 44 12.23 -14.03 -0.22
N TYR A 45 11.33 -14.77 0.42
CA TYR A 45 11.68 -15.59 1.59
C TYR A 45 12.65 -16.72 1.24
N GLU A 46 12.46 -17.39 0.10
CA GLU A 46 13.35 -18.44 -0.39
C GLU A 46 14.77 -17.93 -0.65
N GLU A 47 14.89 -16.74 -1.24
CA GLU A 47 16.19 -16.13 -1.59
C GLU A 47 16.93 -15.53 -0.39
N ASN A 48 16.19 -15.00 0.61
CA ASN A 48 16.78 -14.17 1.67
C ASN A 48 16.64 -14.77 3.08
N ALA A 49 15.87 -15.84 3.26
CA ALA A 49 15.49 -16.41 4.55
C ALA A 49 14.84 -15.39 5.52
N ILE A 50 14.31 -14.28 4.99
CA ILE A 50 13.64 -13.21 5.73
C ILE A 50 12.21 -13.09 5.20
N LYS A 51 11.21 -13.28 6.06
CA LYS A 51 9.80 -13.20 5.67
C LYS A 51 9.42 -11.73 5.47
N PRO A 52 9.11 -11.29 4.23
CA PRO A 52 8.70 -9.91 4.01
C PRO A 52 7.21 -9.73 4.32
N LYS A 53 6.81 -8.49 4.60
CA LYS A 53 5.42 -8.08 4.60
C LYS A 53 4.90 -8.02 3.16
N GLY A 54 3.83 -8.77 2.86
CA GLY A 54 3.09 -8.61 1.61
C GLY A 54 2.16 -7.39 1.66
N ILE A 55 2.27 -6.49 0.69
CA ILE A 55 1.41 -5.31 0.56
C ILE A 55 0.75 -5.32 -0.83
N LEU A 56 -0.58 -5.37 -0.88
CA LEU A 56 -1.36 -5.28 -2.12
C LEU A 56 -1.97 -3.90 -2.24
N ILE A 57 -1.64 -3.18 -3.32
CA ILE A 57 -2.21 -1.87 -3.64
C ILE A 57 -3.10 -1.98 -4.87
N VAL A 58 -4.35 -1.55 -4.76
CA VAL A 58 -5.33 -1.66 -5.86
C VAL A 58 -5.95 -0.31 -6.22
N ASN A 59 -5.72 0.14 -7.45
CA ASN A 59 -6.50 1.19 -8.09
C ASN A 59 -7.75 0.56 -8.72
N ALA A 60 -8.77 0.34 -7.90
CA ALA A 60 -10.04 -0.22 -8.31
C ALA A 60 -10.90 0.80 -9.06
N TYR A 61 -11.71 0.31 -10.00
CA TYR A 61 -12.59 1.11 -10.83
C TYR A 61 -11.86 2.29 -11.51
N LYS A 62 -10.63 2.05 -12.00
CA LYS A 62 -9.71 3.11 -12.44
C LYS A 62 -10.25 4.02 -13.56
N GLU A 63 -11.19 3.52 -14.35
CA GLU A 63 -11.84 4.23 -15.46
C GLU A 63 -12.99 5.13 -15.00
N LYS A 64 -13.46 4.97 -13.76
CA LYS A 64 -14.51 5.82 -13.18
C LYS A 64 -13.88 7.03 -12.49
N ALA A 65 -14.55 8.17 -12.60
CA ALA A 65 -14.24 9.34 -11.78
C ALA A 65 -14.37 8.98 -10.30
N LEU A 66 -13.57 9.63 -9.44
CA LEU A 66 -13.43 9.28 -8.02
C LEU A 66 -14.77 9.25 -7.28
N LYS A 67 -15.66 10.21 -7.57
CA LYS A 67 -17.01 10.32 -7.00
C LYS A 67 -17.96 9.15 -7.37
N ASP A 68 -17.68 8.48 -8.49
CA ASP A 68 -18.51 7.40 -9.04
C ASP A 68 -17.94 6.01 -8.73
N ARG A 69 -16.83 5.94 -7.97
CA ARG A 69 -16.22 4.67 -7.55
C ARG A 69 -16.97 4.10 -6.35
N PRO A 70 -17.34 2.81 -6.38
CA PRO A 70 -17.82 2.10 -5.20
C PRO A 70 -16.80 2.12 -4.06
N THR A 71 -17.29 2.09 -2.83
CA THR A 71 -16.45 2.06 -1.62
C THR A 71 -15.71 0.73 -1.47
N ASP A 72 -16.31 -0.37 -1.90
CA ASP A 72 -15.75 -1.72 -1.76
C ASP A 72 -14.68 -2.02 -2.82
N THR A 73 -13.44 -1.67 -2.50
CA THR A 73 -12.26 -2.09 -3.27
C THR A 73 -11.93 -3.57 -3.06
N PHE A 74 -12.14 -4.08 -1.83
CA PHE A 74 -11.74 -5.43 -1.41
C PHE A 74 -12.97 -6.24 -0.96
N PRO A 75 -13.58 -7.04 -1.84
CA PRO A 75 -14.77 -7.81 -1.49
C PRO A 75 -14.47 -8.89 -0.45
N HIS A 76 -15.45 -9.20 0.41
CA HIS A 76 -15.31 -10.18 1.51
C HIS A 76 -14.70 -11.52 1.07
N GLN A 77 -15.03 -11.98 -0.14
CA GLN A 77 -14.57 -13.26 -0.68
C GLN A 77 -13.04 -13.39 -0.69
N MET A 78 -12.29 -12.30 -0.95
CA MET A 78 -10.83 -12.37 -1.01
C MET A 78 -10.13 -12.09 0.33
N LEU A 79 -10.85 -11.57 1.33
CA LEU A 79 -10.24 -11.11 2.58
C LEU A 79 -9.63 -12.26 3.38
N ASN A 80 -10.32 -13.40 3.45
CA ASN A 80 -9.82 -14.58 4.16
C ASN A 80 -8.46 -15.04 3.63
N TYR A 81 -8.30 -15.06 2.29
CA TYR A 81 -7.04 -15.45 1.65
C TYR A 81 -5.88 -14.55 2.08
N SER A 82 -6.10 -13.23 2.03
CA SER A 82 -5.10 -12.22 2.37
C SER A 82 -4.79 -12.17 3.87
N GLN A 83 -5.79 -12.32 4.73
CA GLN A 83 -5.60 -12.29 6.19
C GLN A 83 -4.81 -13.50 6.69
N GLN A 84 -5.09 -14.70 6.16
CA GLN A 84 -4.32 -15.92 6.48
C GLN A 84 -2.83 -15.82 6.10
N ARG A 85 -2.50 -14.95 5.14
CA ARG A 85 -1.13 -14.68 4.67
C ARG A 85 -0.56 -13.37 5.22
N GLU A 86 -1.27 -12.76 6.17
CA GLU A 86 -0.85 -11.52 6.83
C GLU A 86 -0.61 -10.36 5.86
N HIS A 87 -1.30 -10.32 4.71
CA HIS A 87 -1.16 -9.23 3.74
C HIS A 87 -1.77 -7.94 4.28
N CYS A 88 -1.15 -6.80 3.96
CA CYS A 88 -1.76 -5.48 4.10
C CYS A 88 -2.39 -5.05 2.76
N LEU A 89 -3.64 -4.60 2.77
CA LEU A 89 -4.40 -4.26 1.56
C LEU A 89 -4.73 -2.77 1.55
N LEU A 90 -4.35 -2.06 0.48
CA LEU A 90 -4.61 -0.62 0.32
C LEU A 90 -5.25 -0.31 -1.03
N SER A 91 -6.23 0.58 -1.05
CA SER A 91 -6.58 1.23 -2.31
C SER A 91 -5.52 2.27 -2.69
N SER A 92 -5.41 2.63 -3.98
CA SER A 92 -4.53 3.72 -4.40
C SER A 92 -4.94 5.08 -3.81
N ILE A 93 -6.21 5.23 -3.43
CA ILE A 93 -6.74 6.41 -2.71
C ILE A 93 -6.13 6.49 -1.31
N GLN A 94 -6.07 5.36 -0.59
CA GLN A 94 -5.44 5.31 0.73
C GLN A 94 -3.94 5.58 0.66
N LEU A 95 -3.26 5.08 -0.38
CA LEU A 95 -1.86 5.41 -0.65
C LEU A 95 -1.66 6.93 -0.86
N LEU A 96 -2.58 7.57 -1.59
CA LEU A 96 -2.54 9.02 -1.79
C LEU A 96 -2.76 9.79 -0.48
N GLY A 97 -3.69 9.35 0.37
CA GLY A 97 -3.90 9.91 1.70
C GLY A 97 -2.65 9.79 2.59
N LEU A 98 -2.01 8.62 2.59
CA LEU A 98 -0.72 8.41 3.28
C LEU A 98 0.38 9.35 2.77
N TYR A 99 0.44 9.58 1.46
CA TYR A 99 1.40 10.51 0.87
C TYR A 99 1.19 11.95 1.36
N TYR A 100 -0.06 12.43 1.41
CA TYR A 100 -0.37 13.76 1.93
C TYR A 100 -0.11 13.88 3.45
N GLU A 101 -0.42 12.84 4.22
CA GLU A 101 -0.11 12.82 5.66
C GLU A 101 1.40 12.89 5.88
N PHE A 102 2.19 12.12 5.13
CA PHE A 102 3.64 12.19 5.20
C PHE A 102 4.19 13.58 4.83
N LYS A 103 3.61 14.22 3.81
CA LYS A 103 4.01 15.56 3.40
C LYS A 103 3.68 16.63 4.45
N SER A 104 2.56 16.48 5.13
CA SER A 104 2.05 17.47 6.09
C SER A 104 2.62 17.26 7.50
N ASN A 105 2.90 16.00 7.86
CA ASN A 105 3.38 15.59 9.18
C ASN A 105 4.59 14.63 9.03
N PRO A 106 5.78 15.13 8.61
CA PRO A 106 6.96 14.28 8.39
C PRO A 106 7.37 13.45 9.60
N ASP A 107 7.12 13.94 10.82
CA ASP A 107 7.46 13.26 12.07
C ASP A 107 6.65 11.96 12.29
N LYS A 108 5.49 11.81 11.63
CA LYS A 108 4.68 10.58 11.69
C LYS A 108 5.16 9.48 10.74
N LYS A 109 6.21 9.72 9.95
CA LYS A 109 6.67 8.78 8.92
C LYS A 109 6.92 7.38 9.47
N GLU A 110 7.69 7.28 10.55
CA GLU A 110 8.06 6.00 11.15
C GLU A 110 6.82 5.26 11.66
N GLU A 111 5.95 5.95 12.40
CA GLU A 111 4.67 5.42 12.88
C GLU A 111 3.81 4.85 11.74
N LEU A 112 3.69 5.58 10.62
CA LEU A 112 2.89 5.15 9.48
C LEU A 112 3.50 3.96 8.75
N ILE A 113 4.84 3.89 8.64
CA ILE A 113 5.55 2.74 8.08
C ILE A 113 5.34 1.52 8.97
N ASP A 114 5.51 1.65 10.28
CA ASP A 114 5.30 0.57 11.24
C ASP A 114 3.85 0.07 11.20
N LYS A 115 2.88 0.99 11.09
CA LYS A 115 1.47 0.65 10.91
C LYS A 115 1.22 -0.11 9.61
N LEU A 116 1.81 0.32 8.49
CA LEU A 116 1.71 -0.39 7.21
C LEU A 116 2.29 -1.81 7.29
N LEU A 117 3.45 -1.95 7.92
CA LEU A 117 4.19 -3.20 7.99
C LEU A 117 3.58 -4.20 8.99
N SER A 118 2.94 -3.71 10.05
CA SER A 118 2.26 -4.55 11.04
C SER A 118 0.80 -4.88 10.69
N HIS A 119 0.11 -4.04 9.92
CA HIS A 119 -1.34 -4.20 9.69
C HIS A 119 -1.69 -5.40 8.81
N VAL A 120 -2.76 -6.13 9.15
CA VAL A 120 -3.28 -7.28 8.39
C VAL A 120 -4.70 -7.00 7.90
N GLY A 121 -4.94 -7.25 6.62
CA GLY A 121 -6.20 -6.97 5.93
C GLY A 121 -6.27 -5.54 5.38
N VAL A 122 -7.48 -5.01 5.23
CA VAL A 122 -7.70 -3.68 4.64
C VAL A 122 -7.21 -2.61 5.59
N PHE A 123 -6.27 -1.78 5.11
CA PHE A 123 -5.69 -0.69 5.89
C PHE A 123 -6.80 0.23 6.43
N PRO A 124 -6.76 0.64 7.71
CA PRO A 124 -7.90 1.28 8.34
C PRO A 124 -8.05 2.75 7.96
N ASP A 125 -6.94 3.44 7.67
CA ASP A 125 -6.92 4.89 7.49
C ASP A 125 -7.17 5.30 6.03
N PHE A 126 -7.45 6.60 5.84
CA PHE A 126 -7.59 7.25 4.53
C PHE A 126 -8.66 6.63 3.60
N LYS A 127 -9.67 5.98 4.18
CA LYS A 127 -10.78 5.37 3.43
C LYS A 127 -11.69 6.40 2.78
N ASP A 128 -11.89 7.54 3.43
CA ASP A 128 -12.68 8.65 2.90
C ASP A 128 -11.76 9.69 2.27
N TRP A 129 -11.74 9.72 0.94
CA TRP A 129 -10.92 10.64 0.18
C TRP A 129 -11.33 12.11 0.33
N LYS A 130 -12.58 12.37 0.73
CA LYS A 130 -13.10 13.73 0.91
C LYS A 130 -12.42 14.46 2.06
N LEU A 131 -11.76 13.73 2.95
CA LEU A 131 -11.01 14.29 4.07
C LEU A 131 -9.68 14.92 3.64
N PHE A 132 -9.15 14.56 2.47
CA PHE A 132 -7.83 15.00 2.01
C PHE A 132 -7.76 15.46 0.55
N LEU A 133 -8.88 15.41 -0.19
CA LEU A 133 -8.98 15.97 -1.54
C LEU A 133 -10.20 16.89 -1.64
N SER A 134 -10.03 18.00 -2.34
CA SER A 134 -11.12 18.87 -2.81
C SER A 134 -11.42 18.58 -4.27
N VAL A 135 -12.70 18.55 -4.64
CA VAL A 135 -13.13 18.52 -6.05
C VAL A 135 -13.49 19.95 -6.43
N GLU A 136 -12.75 20.53 -7.37
CA GLU A 136 -13.18 21.81 -7.95
C GLU A 136 -14.45 21.59 -8.79
N PRO A 137 -15.44 22.50 -8.73
CA PRO A 137 -16.58 22.46 -9.63
C PRO A 137 -16.07 22.57 -11.08
N THR A 138 -16.36 21.58 -11.92
CA THR A 138 -16.17 21.74 -13.37
C THR A 138 -17.19 22.77 -13.85
N GLU A 139 -16.71 23.91 -14.36
CA GLU A 139 -17.55 24.87 -15.10
C GLU A 139 -18.28 24.13 -16.22
N SER A 140 -19.60 24.27 -16.26
CA SER A 140 -20.52 23.65 -17.22
C SER A 140 -20.50 24.36 -18.56
#